data_AF-A0ABD2MMG1-F1
#
_entry.id   AF-A0ABD2MMG1-F1
#
_cell.length_a   1.000
_cell.length_b   1.000
_cell.length_c   1.000
_cell.angle_alpha   90.00
_cell.angle_beta   90.00
_cell.angle_gamma   90.00
#
_symmetry.space_group_name_H-M   'P 1'
#
loop_
_entity.id
_entity.type
_entity.pdbx_description
1 polymer ?
#
loop_
_entity_poly.entity_id
_entity_poly.type
_entity_poly.pdbx_seq_one_letter_code
_entity_poly.pdbx_strand_id
1 'polypeptide(L)'
;MSRTIINEYRIKKIESLGKMTAMTQDEIVTAVKTVAQGLEALRSEHTGLLHGLHDAPDPIANERASLVQQSADMIELGLGEAQ
;
A
#
# COMPACT_ATOMS: atom_id res chain seq x y z
N MET A 1 -21.01 32.57 -33.72
CA MET A 1 -20.81 31.13 -33.98
C MET A 1 -19.44 30.61 -33.49
N SER A 2 -18.28 31.07 -34.01
CA SER A 2 -16.97 30.45 -33.68
C SER A 2 -16.54 30.50 -32.20
N ARG A 3 -16.83 31.58 -31.46
CA ARG A 3 -16.48 31.66 -30.03
C ARG A 3 -17.22 30.62 -29.18
N THR A 4 -18.45 30.28 -29.57
CA THR A 4 -19.28 29.27 -28.88
C THR A 4 -18.67 27.88 -29.03
N ILE A 5 -18.25 27.51 -30.25
CA ILE A 5 -17.63 26.21 -30.54
C ILE A 5 -16.28 26.06 -29.81
N ILE A 6 -15.47 27.13 -29.79
CA ILE A 6 -14.19 27.14 -29.07
C ILE A 6 -14.41 26.96 -27.56
N ASN A 7 -15.43 27.61 -26.98
CA ASN A 7 -15.75 27.46 -25.56
C ASN A 7 -16.22 26.05 -25.22
N GLU A 8 -17.10 25.46 -26.01
CA GLU A 8 -17.53 24.07 -25.81
C GLU A 8 -16.36 23.07 -25.86
N TYR A 9 -15.45 23.25 -26.82
CA TYR A 9 -14.25 22.42 -26.91
C TYR A 9 -13.38 22.54 -25.65
N ARG A 10 -13.18 23.76 -25.15
CA ARG A 10 -12.39 24.01 -23.94
C ARG A 10 -13.02 23.37 -22.70
N ILE A 11 -14.35 23.46 -22.55
CA ILE A 11 -15.07 22.83 -21.43
C ILE A 11 -14.90 21.31 -21.47
N LYS A 12 -15.16 20.68 -22.62
CA LYS A 12 -14.99 19.22 -22.78
C LYS A 12 -13.55 18.77 -22.51
N LYS A 13 -12.57 19.57 -22.92
CA LYS A 13 -11.15 19.28 -22.66
C LYS A 13 -10.80 19.38 -21.18
N ILE A 14 -11.35 20.36 -20.46
CA ILE A 14 -11.17 20.48 -19.00
C ILE A 14 -11.81 19.29 -18.28
N GLU A 15 -13.02 18.87 -18.66
CA GLU A 15 -13.68 17.68 -18.08
C GLU A 15 -12.88 16.40 -18.36
N SER A 16 -12.37 16.25 -19.58
CA SER A 16 -11.54 15.11 -19.97
C SER A 16 -10.24 15.05 -19.17
N LEU A 17 -9.57 16.20 -18.98
CA LEU A 17 -8.37 16.29 -18.15
C LEU A 17 -8.70 16.01 -16.68
N GLY A 18 -9.79 16.55 -16.16
CA GLY A 18 -10.24 16.31 -14.78
C GLY A 18 -10.52 14.83 -14.51
N LYS A 19 -11.14 14.11 -15.47
CA LYS A 19 -11.33 12.65 -15.38
C LYS A 19 -10.02 11.87 -15.45
N MET A 20 -9.04 12.34 -16.23
CA MET A 20 -7.75 11.67 -16.38
C MET A 20 -6.83 11.89 -15.17
N THR A 21 -6.94 13.04 -14.50
CA THR A 21 -6.15 13.36 -13.29
C THR A 21 -6.82 12.92 -12.00
N ALA A 22 -8.13 12.65 -12.02
CA ALA A 22 -8.81 12.01 -10.91
C ALA A 22 -8.49 10.52 -10.94
N MET A 23 -7.61 10.07 -10.04
CA MET A 23 -7.63 8.66 -9.66
C MET A 23 -9.06 8.36 -9.21
N THR A 24 -9.69 7.42 -9.89
CA THR A 24 -11.05 7.02 -9.52
C THR A 24 -11.02 6.41 -8.11
N GLN A 25 -12.11 6.57 -7.37
CA GLN A 25 -12.23 5.96 -6.04
C GLN A 25 -11.97 4.44 -6.11
N ASP A 26 -12.37 3.80 -7.21
CA ASP A 26 -12.12 2.38 -7.49
C ASP A 26 -10.62 2.05 -7.63
N GLU A 27 -9.85 2.89 -8.31
CA GLU A 27 -8.39 2.73 -8.43
C GLU A 27 -7.69 2.91 -7.07
N ILE A 28 -8.12 3.89 -6.27
CA ILE A 28 -7.60 4.10 -4.92
C ILE A 28 -7.89 2.87 -4.04
N VAL A 29 -9.13 2.40 -4.03
CA VAL A 29 -9.53 1.21 -3.26
C VAL A 29 -8.76 -0.03 -3.71
N THR A 30 -8.54 -0.19 -5.01
CA THR A 30 -7.75 -1.31 -5.56
C THR A 30 -6.29 -1.25 -5.14
N ALA A 31 -5.69 -0.06 -5.16
CA ALA A 31 -4.31 0.16 -4.70
C ALA A 31 -4.18 -0.14 -3.20
N VAL A 32 -5.09 0.36 -2.37
CA VAL A 32 -5.10 0.09 -0.92
C VAL A 32 -5.23 -1.40 -0.62
N LYS A 33 -6.13 -2.11 -1.31
CA LYS A 33 -6.26 -3.58 -1.17
C LYS A 33 -4.98 -4.32 -1.54
N THR A 34 -4.31 -3.88 -2.61
CA THR A 34 -3.04 -4.47 -3.06
C THR A 34 -1.94 -4.28 -2.01
N VAL A 35 -1.87 -3.08 -1.40
CA VAL A 35 -0.92 -2.79 -0.30
C VAL A 35 -1.23 -3.66 0.92
N ALA A 36 -2.49 -3.77 1.33
CA ALA A 36 -2.90 -4.62 2.46
C ALA A 36 -2.52 -6.09 2.26
N GLN A 37 -2.74 -6.64 1.06
CA GLN A 37 -2.33 -8.01 0.73
C GLN A 37 -0.81 -8.19 0.80
N GLY A 38 -0.03 -7.21 0.31
CA GLY A 38 1.43 -7.24 0.40
C GLY A 38 1.93 -7.20 1.84
N LEU A 39 1.32 -6.37 2.69
CA LEU A 39 1.63 -6.30 4.11
C LEU A 39 1.31 -7.63 4.83
N GLU A 40 0.19 -8.28 4.50
CA GLU A 40 -0.18 -9.56 5.08
C GLU A 40 0.79 -10.69 4.70
N ALA A 41 1.24 -10.72 3.45
CA ALA A 41 2.28 -11.64 3.00
C ALA A 41 3.60 -11.43 3.78
N LEU A 42 4.02 -10.17 3.92
CA LEU A 42 5.25 -9.82 4.65
C LEU A 42 5.17 -10.19 6.14
N ARG A 43 4.02 -10.00 6.79
CA ARG A 43 3.76 -10.45 8.16
C ARG A 43 3.95 -11.96 8.31
N SER A 44 3.42 -12.73 7.35
CA SER A 44 3.55 -14.19 7.35
C SER A 44 5.01 -14.63 7.22
N GLU A 45 5.78 -13.97 6.35
CA GLU A 45 7.22 -14.24 6.19
C GLU A 45 8.00 -13.90 7.47
N HIS A 46 7.71 -12.75 8.09
CA HIS A 46 8.31 -12.35 9.37
C HIS A 46 8.02 -13.33 10.50
N THR A 47 6.79 -13.85 10.56
CA THR A 47 6.42 -14.88 11.54
C THR A 47 7.26 -16.16 11.33
N GLY A 48 7.48 -16.56 10.09
CA GLY A 48 8.35 -17.69 9.75
C GLY A 48 9.82 -17.46 10.13
N LEU A 49 10.34 -16.26 9.87
CA LEU A 49 11.70 -15.88 10.26
C LEU A 49 11.89 -15.86 11.77
N LEU A 50 10.93 -15.32 12.53
CA LEU A 50 10.97 -15.32 14.00
C LEU A 50 11.02 -16.74 14.55
N HIS A 51 10.20 -17.64 14.00
CA HIS A 51 10.20 -19.05 14.39
C HIS A 51 11.58 -19.70 14.16
N GLY A 52 12.15 -19.50 12.96
CA GLY A 52 13.47 -20.04 12.63
C GLY A 52 14.63 -19.42 13.44
N LEU A 53 14.50 -18.16 13.86
CA LEU A 53 15.48 -17.50 14.74
C LEU A 53 15.37 -18.01 16.18
N HIS A 54 14.16 -18.30 16.67
CA HIS A 54 13.97 -18.87 18.01
C HIS A 54 14.59 -20.27 18.15
N ASP A 55 14.59 -21.04 17.07
CA ASP A 55 15.16 -22.40 17.03
C ASP A 55 16.69 -22.41 16.81
N ALA A 56 17.30 -21.25 16.50
CA ALA A 56 18.73 -21.14 16.24
C ALA A 56 19.53 -20.94 17.55
N PRO A 57 20.54 -21.77 17.85
CA PRO A 57 21.37 -21.64 19.08
C PRO A 57 22.40 -20.50 19.00
N ASP A 58 22.15 -19.47 18.18
CA ASP A 58 23.10 -18.38 17.91
C ASP A 58 22.82 -17.20 18.87
N PRO A 59 23.82 -16.69 19.63
CA PRO A 59 23.65 -15.53 20.50
C PRO A 59 23.19 -14.25 19.76
N ILE A 60 23.38 -14.16 18.44
CA ILE A 60 22.89 -13.05 17.59
C ILE A 60 21.41 -13.26 17.20
N ALA A 61 20.87 -14.47 17.33
CA ALA A 61 19.50 -14.78 16.96
C ALA A 61 18.46 -14.00 17.78
N ASN A 62 18.73 -13.72 19.06
CA ASN A 62 17.86 -12.89 19.90
C ASN A 62 17.78 -11.44 19.43
N GLU A 63 18.91 -10.85 19.04
CA GLU A 63 18.94 -9.47 18.52
C GLU A 63 18.21 -9.37 17.17
N ARG A 64 18.43 -10.37 16.29
CA ARG A 64 17.68 -10.48 15.02
C ARG A 64 16.19 -10.70 15.26
N ALA A 65 15.81 -11.53 16.22
CA ALA A 65 14.40 -11.76 16.56
C ALA A 65 13.75 -10.47 17.05
N SER A 66 14.43 -9.69 17.88
CA SER A 66 13.93 -8.38 18.32
C SER A 66 13.67 -7.42 17.16
N LEU A 67 14.54 -7.39 16.15
CA LEU A 67 14.36 -6.54 14.96
C LEU A 67 13.19 -7.01 14.08
N VAL A 68 13.06 -8.32 13.88
CA VAL A 68 11.96 -8.90 13.09
C VAL A 68 10.62 -8.68 13.79
N GLN A 69 10.58 -8.76 15.11
CA GLN A 69 9.39 -8.46 15.91
C GLN A 69 8.98 -6.99 15.78
N GLN A 70 9.91 -6.05 15.93
CA GLN A 70 9.62 -4.63 15.75
C GLN A 70 9.06 -4.33 14.35
N SER A 71 9.59 -4.99 13.32
CA SER A 71 9.07 -4.85 11.96
C SER A 71 7.70 -5.50 11.79
N ALA A 72 7.39 -6.61 12.48
CA ALA A 72 6.07 -7.22 12.46
C ALA A 72 5.03 -6.30 13.10
N ASP A 73 5.36 -5.65 14.23
CA ASP A 73 4.47 -4.71 14.92
C ASP A 73 4.12 -3.49 14.02
N MET A 74 5.10 -2.98 13.26
CA MET A 74 4.86 -1.91 12.28
C MET A 74 3.94 -2.36 11.13
N ILE A 75 4.06 -3.62 10.69
CA ILE A 75 3.19 -4.18 9.65
C ILE A 75 1.76 -4.33 10.17
N GLU A 76 1.57 -4.80 11.41
CA GLU A 76 0.25 -4.90 12.03
C GLU A 76 -0.44 -3.54 12.19
N LEU A 77 0.32 -2.51 12.59
CA LEU A 77 -0.20 -1.15 12.66
C LEU A 77 -0.68 -0.67 11.27
N GLY A 78 0.14 -0.83 10.24
CA GLY A 78 -0.22 -0.42 8.87
C GLY A 78 -1.40 -1.22 8.29
N LEU A 79 -1.54 -2.49 8.64
CA LEU A 79 -2.70 -3.30 8.28
C LEU A 79 -3.99 -2.83 8.96
N GLY A 80 -3.90 -2.44 10.25
CA GLY A 80 -5.03 -1.88 10.98
C GLY A 80 -5.49 -0.52 10.45
N GLU A 81 -4.56 0.28 9.91
CA GLU A 81 -4.89 1.56 9.27
C GLU A 81 -5.45 1.41 7.84
N ALA A 82 -5.21 0.27 7.19
CA ALA A 82 -5.64 -0.02 5.82
C ALA A 82 -7.01 -0.73 5.70
N GLN A 83 -7.60 -1.15 6.83
CA GLN A 83 -8.93 -1.79 6.92
C GLN A 83 -10.04 -0.76 7.16
#